data_AF-A0A1G3EI13-F1
#
_entry.id   AF-A0A1G3EI13-F1
#
_cell.length_a   1.000
_cell.length_b   1.000
_cell.length_c   1.000
_cell.angle_alpha   90.00
_cell.angle_beta   90.00
_cell.angle_gamma   90.00
#
_symmetry.space_group_name_H-M   'P 1'
#
loop_
_entity.id
_entity.type
_entity.pdbx_description
1 polymer ?
#
loop_
_entity_poly.entity_id
_entity_poly.type
_entity_poly.pdbx_seq_one_letter_code
_entity_poly.pdbx_strand_id
1 'polypeptide(L)' 'MYNQPITIEDWDGDGGIRIPDEVLQEMGGDVGDTVYLVEEFIGTTRVLVISKIPRIPNRIDELVEQWDRE' A
#
# COMPACT_ATOMS: atom_id res chain seq x y z
N MET A 1 -7.57 8.75 10.49
CA MET A 1 -7.73 7.94 9.26
C MET A 1 -8.13 8.90 8.16
N TYR A 2 -7.24 9.17 7.21
CA TYR A 2 -7.50 10.11 6.11
C TYR A 2 -8.49 9.47 5.13
N ASN A 3 -9.75 9.90 5.15
CA ASN A 3 -10.78 9.46 4.20
C ASN A 3 -11.07 10.56 3.19
N GLN A 4 -10.02 11.03 2.52
CA GLN A 4 -10.16 12.05 1.49
C GLN A 4 -10.20 11.35 0.13
N PRO A 5 -11.18 11.64 -0.74
CA PRO A 5 -11.21 11.07 -2.08
C PRO A 5 -9.97 11.51 -2.85
N ILE A 6 -9.25 10.56 -3.40
CA ILE A 6 -8.09 10.80 -4.27
C ILE A 6 -8.54 10.57 -5.71
N THR A 7 -8.20 11.51 -6.59
CA THR A 7 -8.43 11.38 -8.04
C THR A 7 -7.17 10.87 -8.69
N ILE A 8 -7.31 9.88 -9.59
CA ILE A 8 -6.21 9.43 -10.45
C ILE A 8 -6.13 10.42 -11.62
N GLU A 9 -4.94 10.97 -11.84
CA GLU A 9 -4.66 11.95 -12.89
C GLU A 9 -3.92 11.29 -14.06
N ASP A 10 -3.98 11.91 -15.23
CA ASP A 10 -3.17 11.52 -16.40
C ASP A 10 -1.86 12.30 -16.40
N TRP A 11 -0.74 11.59 -16.28
CA TRP A 11 0.62 12.10 -16.32
C TRP A 11 1.33 11.48 -17.52
N ASP A 12 1.31 12.18 -18.65
CA ASP A 12 1.95 11.75 -19.90
C ASP A 12 1.55 10.34 -20.40
N GLY A 13 0.29 9.96 -20.18
CA GLY A 13 -0.26 8.66 -20.59
C GLY A 13 -0.26 7.61 -19.48
N ASP A 14 0.34 7.90 -18.32
CA ASP A 14 0.32 7.05 -17.13
C ASP A 14 -0.60 7.62 -16.04
N GLY A 15 -1.24 6.71 -15.29
CA GLY A 15 -2.06 7.09 -14.14
C GLY A 15 -1.21 7.52 -12.95
N GLY A 16 -1.32 8.78 -12.54
CA GLY A 16 -0.65 9.37 -11.38
C GLY A 16 -1.58 9.56 -10.18
N ILE A 17 -1.06 9.32 -8.97
CA ILE A 17 -1.74 9.66 -7.71
C ILE A 17 -0.94 10.75 -7.01
N ARG A 18 -1.59 11.87 -6.67
CA ARG A 18 -1.00 12.90 -5.81
C ARG A 18 -1.03 12.44 -4.35
N ILE A 19 0.15 12.33 -3.75
CA ILE A 19 0.33 12.12 -2.32
C ILE A 19 0.53 13.49 -1.67
N PRO A 20 -0.28 13.88 -0.68
CA PRO A 20 -0.05 15.11 0.06
C PRO A 20 1.33 15.14 0.69
N ASP A 21 1.99 16.30 0.66
CA ASP A 21 3.36 16.46 1.15
C ASP A 21 3.49 16.06 2.64
N GLU A 22 2.48 16.38 3.45
CA GLU A 22 2.40 15.97 4.85
C GLU A 22 2.48 14.43 5.00
N VAL A 23 1.77 13.69 4.16
CA VAL A 23 1.77 12.22 4.19
C VAL A 23 3.12 11.67 3.71
N LEU A 24 3.71 12.30 2.68
CA LEU A 24 5.02 11.93 2.15
C LEU A 24 6.14 12.17 3.19
N GLN A 25 6.09 13.29 3.90
CA GLN A 25 7.02 13.61 5.00
C GLN A 25 6.81 12.70 6.21
N GLU A 26 5.57 12.40 6.60
CA GLU A 26 5.26 11.49 7.71
C GLU A 26 5.79 10.07 7.46
N MET A 27 5.72 9.58 6.21
CA MET A 27 6.35 8.32 5.83
C MET A 27 7.88 8.42 5.66
N GLY A 28 8.44 9.62 5.77
CA GLY A 28 9.86 9.92 5.59
C GLY A 28 10.36 9.70 4.16
N GLY A 29 9.47 9.82 3.16
CA GLY A 29 9.83 9.79 1.74
C GLY A 29 10.10 11.18 1.20
N ASP A 30 10.77 11.26 0.05
CA ASP A 30 10.99 12.49 -0.71
C ASP A 30 10.86 12.23 -2.22
N VAL A 31 10.78 13.30 -3.02
CA VAL A 31 10.73 13.23 -4.47
C VAL A 31 11.98 12.53 -5.01
N GLY A 32 11.78 11.47 -5.79
CA GLY A 32 12.85 10.64 -6.34
C GLY A 32 13.12 9.36 -5.54
N ASP A 33 12.52 9.20 -4.36
CA ASP A 33 12.56 7.94 -3.63
C ASP A 33 11.75 6.84 -4.35
N THR A 34 12.26 5.61 -4.27
CA THR A 34 11.53 4.42 -4.69
C THR A 34 10.74 3.86 -3.50
N VAL A 35 9.45 3.63 -3.72
CA VAL A 35 8.55 2.98 -2.76
C VAL A 35 7.90 1.75 -3.40
N TYR A 36 7.35 0.89 -2.56
CA TYR A 36 6.63 -0.31 -2.98
C TYR A 36 5.13 -0.09 -2.81
N LEU A 37 4.39 -0.44 -3.86
CA LEU A 37 2.95 -0.53 -3.83
C LEU A 37 2.56 -1.97 -3.54
N VAL A 38 1.86 -2.19 -2.43
CA VAL A 38 1.57 -3.52 -1.90
C VAL A 38 0.09 -3.62 -1.62
N GLU A 39 -0.47 -4.78 -1.85
CA GLU A 39 -1.84 -5.07 -1.48
C GLU A 39 -1.90 -5.74 -0.11
N GLU A 40 -2.82 -5.26 0.73
CA GLU A 40 -2.98 -5.74 2.11
C GLU A 40 -4.48 -5.90 2.42
N PHE A 41 -4.80 -6.70 3.43
CA PHE A 41 -6.15 -6.81 3.96
C PHE A 41 -6.24 -6.12 5.32
N ILE A 42 -7.12 -5.13 5.44
CA ILE A 42 -7.49 -4.53 6.74
C ILE A 42 -8.86 -5.08 7.11
N GLY A 43 -8.88 -6.04 8.04
CA GLY A 43 -10.06 -6.85 8.31
C GLY A 43 -10.45 -7.67 7.09
N THR A 44 -11.64 -7.43 6.53
CA THR A 44 -12.12 -8.07 5.30
C THR A 44 -11.97 -7.19 4.06
N THR A 45 -11.41 -5.99 4.19
CA THR A 45 -11.30 -5.03 3.09
C THR A 45 -9.89 -5.08 2.49
N ARG A 46 -9.82 -5.36 1.19
CA ARG A 46 -8.60 -5.27 0.38
C ARG A 46 -8.24 -3.80 0.17
N VAL A 47 -7.02 -3.41 0.52
CA VAL A 47 -6.52 -2.05 0.41
C VAL A 47 -5.16 -2.03 -0.30
N LEU A 48 -4.85 -0.89 -0.90
CA LEU A 48 -3.56 -0.62 -1.51
C LEU A 48 -2.72 0.22 -0.53
N VAL A 49 -1.50 -0.24 -0.23
CA VAL A 49 -0.59 0.36 0.74
C VAL A 49 0.71 0.74 0.07
N ILE A 50 1.19 1.94 0.38
CA ILE A 50 2.52 2.41 -0.02
C ILE A 50 3.49 2.13 1.13
N SER A 51 4.60 1.44 0.84
CA SER A 51 5.61 1.02 1.81
C SER A 51 7.02 1.39 1.35
N LYS A 52 7.87 1.86 2.28
CA LYS A 52 9.31 2.06 2.01
C LYS A 52 10.12 0.76 2.01
N ILE A 53 9.56 -0.30 2.58
CA ILE A 53 10.20 -1.62 2.68
C ILE A 53 9.49 -2.53 1.69
N PRO A 54 10.21 -3.33 0.88
CA PRO A 54 9.59 -4.35 0.06
C PRO A 54 8.83 -5.31 0.98
N ARG A 55 7.51 -5.28 0.93
CA ARG A 55 6.70 -6.32 1.56
C ARG A 55 6.46 -7.40 0.54
N ILE A 56 6.96 -8.59 0.87
CA ILE A 56 6.69 -9.80 0.11
C ILE A 56 5.40 -10.37 0.71
N PRO A 57 4.31 -10.51 -0.07
CA PRO A 57 2.99 -10.92 0.45
C PRO A 57 2.90 -12.33 1.09
N ASN A 58 4.02 -12.99 1.42
CA ASN A 58 4.02 -14.39 1.84
C ASN A 58 5.21 -14.75 2.75
N ARG A 59 5.21 -14.28 4.00
CA ARG A 59 6.15 -14.82 5.01
C ARG A 59 5.49 -15.12 6.35
N ILE A 60 4.54 -16.06 6.34
CA ILE A 60 3.96 -16.74 7.51
C ILE A 60 2.70 -16.06 8.07
N ASP A 61 1.58 -16.11 7.33
CA ASP A 61 0.24 -16.05 7.92
C ASP A 61 -0.76 -16.97 7.18
N GLU A 62 -0.50 -17.36 5.92
CA GLU A 62 -1.33 -18.36 5.19
C GLU A 62 -1.23 -19.81 5.71
N LEU A 63 -0.36 -20.11 6.69
CA LEU A 63 -0.21 -21.47 7.24
C LEU A 63 -1.07 -21.77 8.47
N VAL A 64 -2.01 -20.90 8.84
CA VAL A 64 -2.94 -21.15 9.96
C VAL A 64 -4.31 -21.69 9.50
N GLU A 65 -4.59 -21.77 8.20
CA GLU A 65 -5.87 -22.32 7.68
C GLU A 65 -5.85 -23.83 7.36
N GLN A 66 -4.78 -24.57 7.66
CA GLN A 66 -4.70 -26.02 7.36
C GLN A 66 -4.50 -26.96 8.54
N TRP A 67 -4.57 -26.49 9.79
CA TRP A 67 -4.37 -27.35 10.98
C TRP A 67 -5.62 -27.57 11.84
N ASP A 68 -6.82 -27.35 11.30
CA ASP A 68 -8.08 -27.87 11.86
C ASP A 68 -8.83 -28.72 10.82
N ARG A 69 -8.15 -29.76 10.33
CA ARG A 69 -8.83 -30.97 9.85
C ARG A 69 -8.33 -32.14 10.66
N GLU A 70 -9.17 -32.55 11.62
CA GLU A 70 -9.13 -33.84 12.30
C GLU A 70 -9.09 -35.02 11.30
#